data_AF-A0A257KMZ6-F1
#
_entry.id   AF-A0A257KMZ6-F1
#
_cell.length_a   1.000
_cell.length_b   1.000
_cell.length_c   1.000
_cell.angle_alpha   90.00
_cell.angle_beta   90.00
_cell.angle_gamma   90.00
#
_symmetry.space_group_name_H-M   'P 1'
#
loop_
_entity.id
_entity.type
_entity.pdbx_description
1 polymer ?
#
loop_
_entity_poly.entity_id
_entity_poly.type
_entity_poly.pdbx_seq_one_letter_code
_entity_poly.pdbx_strand_id
1 'polypeptide(L)' 'MDIVAPPVAPSPRPDGERRGLVIVHTGHGKGKSTAAFGLALRAHGRGTPVKIYQFMKVPSARFGAH' A
#
# COMPACT_ATOMS: atom_id res chain seq x y z
N MET A 1 6.63 -37.11 -1.86
CA MET A 1 6.12 -35.76 -1.58
C MET A 1 7.26 -35.00 -0.96
N ASP A 2 8.03 -34.29 -1.77
CA ASP A 2 9.25 -33.63 -1.30
C ASP A 2 8.87 -32.31 -0.65
N ILE A 3 8.96 -32.27 0.68
CA ILE A 3 8.74 -31.07 1.47
C ILE A 3 10.02 -30.22 1.35
N VAL A 4 10.01 -29.26 0.42
CA VAL A 4 11.08 -28.24 0.34
C VAL A 4 10.92 -27.32 1.53
N ALA A 5 11.92 -27.32 2.43
CA ALA A 5 11.97 -26.39 3.55
C ALA A 5 12.04 -24.94 3.03
N PRO A 6 11.32 -23.99 3.64
CA PRO A 6 11.36 -22.60 3.21
C PRO A 6 12.77 -22.04 3.39
N PRO A 7 13.23 -21.16 2.48
CA PRO A 7 14.53 -20.51 2.63
C PRO A 7 14.57 -19.72 3.94
N VAL A 8 15.44 -20.14 4.86
CA VAL A 8 15.68 -19.50 6.18
C VAL A 8 16.61 -18.28 6.06
N ALA A 9 17.32 -18.16 4.94
CA ALA A 9 18.27 -17.06 4.74
C ALA A 9 17.53 -15.73 4.59
N PRO A 10 17.92 -14.67 5.34
CA PRO A 10 17.35 -13.34 5.15
C PRO A 10 17.66 -12.84 3.74
N SER A 11 16.65 -12.28 3.06
CA SER A 11 16.86 -11.62 1.78
C SER A 11 17.89 -10.48 1.94
N PRO A 12 18.80 -10.27 0.98
CA PRO A 12 19.75 -9.16 1.03
C PRO A 12 18.99 -7.85 1.21
N ARG A 13 19.32 -7.10 2.27
CA ARG A 13 18.83 -5.73 2.41
C ARG A 13 19.64 -4.85 1.46
N PRO A 14 19.00 -3.98 0.68
CA PRO A 14 19.76 -3.03 -0.14
C PRO A 14 20.56 -2.10 0.79
N ASP A 15 21.87 -2.00 0.55
CA ASP A 15 22.81 -1.17 1.33
C ASP A 15 22.71 0.33 1.00
N GLY A 16 21.81 0.71 0.09
CA GLY A 16 21.60 2.09 -0.33
C GLY A 16 20.83 2.94 0.68
N GLU A 17 20.95 4.25 0.54
CA GLU A 17 20.15 5.22 1.28
C GLU A 17 18.63 4.95 1.10
N ARG A 18 17.85 5.19 2.17
CA ARG A 18 16.39 5.10 2.08
C ARG A 18 15.87 6.16 1.12
N ARG A 19 15.29 5.72 0.00
CA ARG A 19 14.65 6.59 -1.00
C ARG A 19 13.13 6.54 -0.88
N GLY A 20 12.48 7.62 -1.29
CA GLY A 20 11.04 7.62 -1.52
C GLY A 20 10.67 6.62 -2.63
N LEU A 21 9.58 5.89 -2.44
CA LEU A 21 9.09 4.90 -3.41
C LEU A 21 7.81 5.40 -4.09
N VAL A 22 7.64 5.00 -5.35
CA VAL A 22 6.36 5.15 -6.07
C VAL A 22 5.63 3.81 -6.02
N ILE A 23 4.43 3.81 -5.45
CA ILE A 23 3.60 2.61 -5.30
C ILE A 23 2.36 2.76 -6.18
N VAL A 24 2.12 1.81 -7.07
CA VAL A 24 0.97 1.81 -7.98
C VAL A 24 0.01 0.69 -7.59
N HIS A 25 -1.19 1.07 -7.13
CA HIS A 25 -2.30 0.14 -6.95
C HIS A 25 -3.16 0.13 -8.21
N THR A 26 -3.11 -0.95 -8.99
CA THR A 26 -3.82 -1.10 -10.28
C THR A 26 -4.67 -2.38 -10.32
N GLY A 27 -5.36 -2.62 -11.44
CA GLY A 27 -6.25 -3.76 -11.67
C GLY A 27 -7.73 -3.47 -11.41
N HIS A 28 -8.62 -4.38 -11.81
CA HIS A 28 -10.08 -4.21 -11.74
C HIS A 28 -10.67 -4.47 -10.34
N GLY A 29 -9.91 -5.08 -9.43
CA GLY A 29 -10.36 -5.38 -8.07
C GLY A 29 -10.73 -4.14 -7.24
N LYS A 30 -11.68 -4.30 -6.32
CA LYS A 30 -12.00 -3.29 -5.30
C LYS A 30 -10.84 -3.16 -4.30
N GLY A 31 -10.69 -1.99 -3.68
CA GLY A 31 -9.74 -1.77 -2.57
C GLY A 31 -8.46 -1.00 -2.89
N LYS A 32 -8.22 -0.59 -4.15
CA LYS A 32 -7.05 0.23 -4.53
C LYS A 32 -6.96 1.52 -3.73
N SER A 33 -8.07 2.28 -3.68
CA SER A 33 -8.15 3.50 -2.90
C SER A 33 -8.01 3.21 -1.41
N THR A 34 -8.66 2.15 -0.90
CA THR A 34 -8.57 1.74 0.51
C THR A 34 -7.13 1.44 0.92
N ALA A 35 -6.35 0.74 0.09
CA ALA A 35 -4.94 0.47 0.33
C ALA A 35 -4.10 1.76 0.38
N ALA A 36 -4.34 2.69 -0.56
CA ALA A 36 -3.67 3.99 -0.57
C ALA A 36 -4.00 4.83 0.68
N PHE A 37 -5.28 4.88 1.08
CA PHE A 37 -5.71 5.55 2.31
C PHE A 37 -5.15 4.89 3.57
N GLY A 38 -5.09 3.56 3.61
CA GLY A 38 -4.49 2.83 4.73
C GLY A 38 -3.00 3.15 4.90
N LEU A 39 -2.25 3.26 3.81
CA LEU A 39 -0.85 3.67 3.84
C LEU A 39 -0.70 5.13 4.30
N ALA A 40 -1.53 6.02 3.77
CA ALA A 40 -1.58 7.42 4.16
C ALA A 40 -1.85 7.57 5.67
N LEU A 41 -2.86 6.89 6.20
CA LEU A 41 -3.19 6.91 7.63
C LEU A 41 -2.07 6.32 8.49
N ARG A 42 -1.43 5.23 8.04
CA ARG A 42 -0.26 4.66 8.72
C ARG A 42 0.90 5.65 8.81
N ALA A 43 1.20 6.36 7.72
CA ALA A 43 2.27 7.37 7.71
C ALA A 43 1.91 8.56 8.59
N HIS A 44 0.67 9.03 8.51
CA HIS A 44 0.17 10.13 9.34
C HIS A 44 0.21 9.80 10.84
N GLY A 45 -0.18 8.59 11.24
CA GLY A 45 -0.08 8.11 12.62
C GLY A 45 1.36 8.05 13.16
N ARG A 46 2.37 8.10 12.28
CA ARG A 46 3.79 8.22 12.64
C ARG A 46 4.31 9.66 12.57
N GLY A 47 3.44 10.66 12.45
CA GLY A 47 3.80 12.07 12.33
C GLY A 47 4.37 12.48 10.97
N THR A 48 4.31 11.61 9.96
CA THR A 48 4.75 11.97 8.60
C THR A 48 3.68 12.85 7.93
N PRO A 49 4.04 13.98 7.29
CA PRO A 49 3.08 14.80 6.57
C PRO A 49 2.53 14.04 5.36
N VAL A 50 1.21 14.13 5.14
CA VAL A 50 0.50 13.45 4.06
C VAL A 50 -0.39 14.43 3.31
N LYS A 51 -0.40 14.35 1.98
CA LYS A 51 -1.31 15.09 1.09
C LYS A 51 -2.05 14.11 0.20
N ILE A 52 -3.36 14.32 0.04
CA ILE A 52 -4.23 13.43 -0.75
C ILE A 52 -4.91 14.26 -1.83
N TYR A 53 -4.78 13.80 -3.08
CA TYR A 53 -5.44 14.38 -4.24
C TYR A 53 -6.39 13.34 -4.83
N GLN A 54 -7.68 13.65 -4.89
CA GLN A 54 -8.70 12.81 -5.51
C GLN A 54 -9.16 13.47 -6.81
N PHE A 55 -8.79 12.87 -7.95
CA PHE A 55 -9.16 13.39 -9.27
C PHE A 55 -10.62 13.12 -9.65
N MET A 56 -11.26 12.15 -8.98
CA MET A 56 -12.67 11.82 -9.18
C MET A 56 -13.43 12.03 -7.88
N LYS A 57 -14.59 12.67 -7.98
CA LYS A 57 -15.55 12.81 -6.89
C LYS A 57 -16.83 12.09 -7.30
N VAL A 58 -17.20 11.06 -6.54
CA VAL A 58 -18.45 10.32 -6.76
C VAL A 58 -19.46 10.73 -5.70
N PRO A 59 -20.53 11.48 -6.05
CA PRO A 59 -21.53 11.95 -5.08
C PRO A 59 -22.30 10.82 -4.39
N SER A 60 -22.41 9.67 -5.05
CA SER A 60 -23.30 8.55 -4.68
C SER A 60 -22.57 7.32 -4.14
N ALA A 61 -21.24 7.34 -4.03
CA ALA A 61 -20.51 6.12 -3.70
C ALA A 61 -20.65 5.74 -2.23
N ARG A 62 -21.37 4.63 -1.98
CA ARG A 62 -21.34 3.89 -0.72
C ARG A 62 -20.10 2.99 -0.70
N PHE A 63 -18.98 3.53 -0.22
CA PHE A 63 -17.80 2.72 0.05
C PHE A 63 -18.04 1.88 1.31
N GLY A 64 -18.02 0.54 1.18
CA GLY A 64 -18.10 -0.38 2.32
C GLY A 64 -19.45 -1.04 2.59
N ALA A 65 -20.48 -0.82 1.76
CA ALA A 65 -21.73 -1.58 1.85
C ALA A 65 -21.60 -2.89 1.05
N HIS A 66 -21.32 -3.97 1.77
CA HIS A 66 -21.67 -5.34 1.41
C HIS A 66 -22.49 -5.90 2.56
#